data_AF-A0A973GT45-F1
#
_entry.id   AF-A0A973GT45-F1
#
_cell.length_a   1.000
_cell.length_b   1.000
_cell.length_c   1.000
_cell.angle_alpha   90.00
_cell.angle_beta   90.00
_cell.angle_gamma   90.00
#
_symmetry.space_group_name_H-M   'P 1'
#
loop_
_entity.id
_entity.type
_entity.pdbx_description
1 polymer ?
#
loop_
_entity_poly.entity_id
_entity_poly.type
_entity_poly.pdbx_seq_one_letter_code
_entity_poly.pdbx_strand_id
1 'polypeptide(L)'
;MKKIIFILLIMSLTACTQDAFLSRFDGLKPKASYQNYKIYDLIEQKGIACAEAIEFIGNDDSYDYYFNCLKSDQIFFVSDEEVIKVKTFFEAGLISLEELYNLNIIDRMEKVK
;
A
#
# COMPACT_ATOMS: atom_id res chain seq x y z
N MET A 1 -16.32 38.58 32.20
CA MET A 1 -15.00 38.15 31.69
C MET A 1 -15.22 37.31 30.44
N LYS A 2 -15.16 37.94 29.26
CA LYS A 2 -14.31 37.60 28.10
C LYS A 2 -14.19 36.09 27.74
N LYS A 3 -15.00 35.71 26.74
CA LYS A 3 -14.72 34.85 25.55
C LYS A 3 -13.53 33.90 25.64
N ILE A 4 -13.76 32.60 25.36
CA ILE A 4 -12.99 31.81 24.38
C ILE A 4 -13.93 30.76 23.74
N ILE A 5 -14.40 31.07 22.52
CA ILE A 5 -14.91 30.10 21.53
C ILE A 5 -13.67 29.76 20.68
N PHE A 6 -13.16 28.54 20.77
CA PHE A 6 -12.10 27.97 19.93
C PHE A 6 -12.27 26.44 20.07
N ILE A 7 -12.42 25.58 19.07
CA ILE A 7 -12.24 25.61 17.61
C ILE A 7 -13.19 24.53 17.08
N LEU A 8 -14.09 24.91 16.18
CA LEU A 8 -14.86 23.98 15.36
C LEU A 8 -14.60 24.40 13.91
N LEU A 9 -13.35 24.27 13.46
CA LEU A 9 -12.94 24.71 12.13
C LEU A 9 -11.59 24.11 11.71
N ILE A 10 -11.48 22.77 11.70
CA ILE A 10 -10.46 22.06 10.91
C ILE A 10 -11.11 20.81 10.31
N MET A 11 -12.07 20.98 9.39
CA MET A 11 -12.65 19.84 8.65
C MET A 11 -12.68 20.06 7.13
N SER A 12 -12.22 21.20 6.61
CA SER A 12 -12.35 21.52 5.18
C SER A 12 -11.09 21.37 4.34
N LEU A 13 -9.92 21.08 4.93
CA LEU A 13 -8.66 20.93 4.15
C LEU A 13 -8.31 19.48 3.79
N THR A 14 -8.83 18.48 4.52
CA THR A 14 -8.50 17.06 4.29
C THR A 14 -9.20 16.49 3.05
N ALA A 15 -10.45 16.90 2.78
CA ALA A 15 -11.24 16.36 1.67
C ALA A 15 -10.57 16.61 0.30
N CYS A 16 -10.07 17.83 0.04
CA CYS A 16 -9.38 18.15 -1.21
C CYS A 16 -8.10 17.33 -1.42
N THR A 17 -7.40 16.93 -0.35
CA THR A 17 -6.17 16.14 -0.46
C THR A 17 -6.43 14.67 -0.72
N GLN A 18 -7.53 14.13 -0.19
CA GLN A 18 -7.89 12.73 -0.38
C GLN A 18 -8.43 12.48 -1.78
N ASP A 19 -9.30 13.36 -2.30
CA ASP A 19 -9.82 13.25 -3.67
C ASP A 19 -8.68 13.32 -4.70
N ALA A 20 -7.75 14.26 -4.51
CA ALA A 20 -6.57 14.37 -5.38
C ALA A 20 -5.69 13.11 -5.31
N PHE A 21 -5.56 12.48 -4.15
CA PHE A 21 -4.81 11.24 -4.01
C PHE A 21 -5.51 10.04 -4.68
N LEU A 22 -6.83 9.92 -4.49
CA LEU A 22 -7.63 8.85 -5.08
C LEU A 22 -7.64 8.89 -6.61
N SER A 23 -7.55 10.08 -7.20
CA SER A 23 -7.43 10.25 -8.66
C SER A 23 -6.23 9.50 -9.27
N ARG A 24 -5.22 9.13 -8.45
CA ARG A 24 -4.08 8.31 -8.91
C ARG A 24 -4.51 6.91 -9.34
N PHE A 25 -5.67 6.42 -8.91
CA PHE A 25 -6.19 5.10 -9.24
C PHE A 25 -7.23 5.12 -10.37
N ASP A 26 -7.63 6.31 -10.84
CA ASP A 26 -8.66 6.45 -11.86
C ASP A 26 -8.32 5.69 -13.15
N GLY A 27 -9.29 4.93 -13.65
CA GLY A 27 -9.13 4.11 -14.85
C GLY A 27 -8.31 2.82 -14.65
N LEU A 28 -7.70 2.60 -13.49
CA LEU A 28 -7.03 1.34 -13.18
C LEU A 28 -8.04 0.29 -12.72
N LYS A 29 -7.87 -0.94 -13.20
CA LYS A 29 -8.51 -2.11 -12.59
C LYS A 29 -7.66 -2.56 -11.39
N PRO A 30 -8.24 -2.97 -10.26
CA PRO A 30 -7.46 -3.54 -9.16
C PRO A 30 -6.59 -4.71 -9.63
N LYS A 31 -5.32 -4.75 -9.20
CA LYS A 31 -4.41 -5.87 -9.47
C LYS A 31 -4.86 -7.12 -8.70
N ALA A 32 -5.33 -6.91 -7.47
CA ALA A 32 -5.89 -7.93 -6.61
C ALA A 32 -6.94 -7.30 -5.68
N SER A 33 -7.65 -8.16 -4.95
CA SER A 33 -8.58 -7.76 -3.90
C SER A 33 -8.27 -8.54 -2.63
N TYR A 34 -8.34 -7.89 -1.48
CA TYR A 34 -8.15 -8.49 -0.17
C TYR A 34 -9.16 -7.90 0.81
N GLN A 35 -10.08 -8.73 1.29
CA GLN A 35 -11.21 -8.27 2.11
C GLN A 35 -11.99 -7.14 1.41
N ASN A 36 -12.15 -5.98 2.07
CA ASN A 36 -12.77 -4.78 1.50
C ASN A 36 -11.77 -3.87 0.73
N TYR A 37 -10.50 -4.25 0.65
CA TYR A 37 -9.48 -3.48 -0.05
C TYR A 37 -9.30 -3.91 -1.50
N LYS A 38 -9.15 -2.91 -2.37
CA LYS A 38 -8.61 -3.05 -3.72
C LYS A 38 -7.12 -2.76 -3.68
N ILE A 39 -6.32 -3.61 -4.31
CA ILE A 39 -4.87 -3.48 -4.32
C ILE A 39 -4.42 -2.93 -5.67
N TYR A 40 -3.59 -1.89 -5.64
CA TYR A 40 -3.01 -1.25 -6.83
C TYR A 40 -1.49 -1.24 -6.74
N ASP A 41 -0.82 -1.64 -7.82
CA ASP A 41 0.63 -1.50 -8.00
C ASP A 41 0.84 -0.42 -9.06
N LEU A 42 1.11 0.81 -8.63
CA LEU A 42 1.19 1.94 -9.56
C LEU A 42 2.42 1.86 -10.48
N ILE A 43 3.48 1.15 -10.07
CA ILE A 43 4.67 0.94 -10.91
C ILE A 43 4.27 0.08 -12.11
N GLU A 44 3.71 -1.10 -11.84
CA GLU A 44 3.34 -2.04 -12.89
C GLU A 44 2.20 -1.49 -13.75
N GLN A 45 1.14 -0.98 -13.13
CA GLN A 45 -0.09 -0.63 -13.82
C GLN A 45 0.01 0.67 -14.64
N LYS A 46 0.97 1.55 -14.32
CA LYS A 46 1.25 2.76 -15.10
C LYS A 46 2.53 2.67 -15.92
N GLY A 47 3.22 1.52 -15.93
CA GLY A 47 4.47 1.34 -16.66
C GLY A 47 5.56 2.32 -16.22
N ILE A 48 5.62 2.65 -14.93
CA ILE A 48 6.65 3.54 -14.38
C ILE A 48 7.95 2.74 -14.24
N ALA A 49 9.08 3.36 -14.57
CA ALA A 49 10.37 2.75 -14.35
C ALA A 49 10.57 2.46 -12.85
N CYS A 50 10.91 1.21 -12.52
CA CYS A 50 11.24 0.81 -11.16
C CYS A 50 12.74 0.79 -10.96
N ALA A 51 13.22 1.29 -9.82
CA ALA A 51 14.65 1.23 -9.51
C ALA A 51 15.09 -0.21 -9.30
N GLU A 52 16.15 -0.63 -10.01
CA GLU A 52 16.69 -2.00 -10.02
C GLU A 52 17.41 -2.35 -8.70
N ALA A 53 16.64 -2.56 -7.63
CA ALA A 53 17.13 -3.10 -6.38
C ALA A 53 16.03 -3.94 -5.70
N ILE A 54 16.40 -5.14 -5.25
CA ILE A 54 15.49 -6.02 -4.52
C ILE A 54 15.16 -5.37 -3.17
N GLU A 55 13.86 -5.23 -2.88
CA GLU A 55 13.37 -4.69 -1.61
C GLU A 55 12.92 -5.83 -0.71
N PHE A 56 13.72 -6.16 0.29
CA PHE A 56 13.38 -7.19 1.27
C PHE A 56 12.23 -6.74 2.18
N ILE A 57 11.23 -7.61 2.38
CA ILE A 57 10.06 -7.34 3.24
C ILE A 57 10.07 -8.16 4.54
N GLY A 58 10.51 -9.42 4.48
CA GLY A 58 10.46 -10.33 5.62
C GLY A 58 10.82 -11.77 5.24
N ASN A 59 10.81 -12.67 6.22
CA ASN A 59 11.13 -14.07 6.00
C ASN A 59 10.34 -14.99 6.96
N ASP A 60 10.23 -16.26 6.58
CA ASP A 60 9.78 -17.36 7.43
C ASP A 60 10.86 -18.46 7.48
N ASP A 61 10.57 -19.63 8.06
CA ASP A 61 11.55 -20.72 8.18
C ASP A 61 12.07 -21.26 6.84
N SER A 62 11.33 -21.05 5.75
CA SER A 62 11.60 -21.64 4.43
C SER A 62 11.94 -20.60 3.36
N TYR A 63 11.48 -19.36 3.48
CA TYR A 63 11.54 -18.37 2.41
C TYR A 63 11.98 -16.99 2.88
N ASP A 64 12.73 -16.30 2.01
CA ASP A 64 12.90 -14.85 2.04
C ASP A 64 11.93 -14.22 1.04
N TYR A 65 11.18 -13.20 1.47
CA TYR A 65 10.18 -12.51 0.68
C TYR A 65 10.68 -11.11 0.29
N TYR A 66 10.36 -10.69 -0.93
CA TYR A 66 10.86 -9.43 -1.47
C TYR A 66 9.96 -8.87 -2.57
N PHE A 67 10.07 -7.56 -2.81
CA PHE A 67 9.69 -6.97 -4.08
C PHE A 67 10.87 -7.04 -5.04
N ASN A 68 10.61 -7.38 -6.30
CA ASN A 68 11.63 -7.48 -7.35
C ASN A 68 12.30 -6.13 -7.73
N CYS A 69 11.80 -5.02 -7.21
CA CYS A 69 12.36 -3.68 -7.35
C CYS A 69 11.90 -2.78 -6.18
N LEU A 70 12.39 -1.54 -6.05
CA LEU A 70 11.95 -0.62 -4.98
C LEU A 70 10.54 -0.08 -5.27
N LYS A 71 9.50 -0.76 -4.77
CA LYS A 71 8.10 -0.43 -5.10
C LYS A 71 7.12 -0.49 -3.95
N SER A 72 7.53 -0.84 -2.72
CA SER A 72 6.58 -0.91 -1.59
C SER A 72 5.85 0.42 -1.32
N ASP A 73 6.49 1.54 -1.63
CA ASP A 73 5.90 2.89 -1.53
C ASP A 73 4.89 3.23 -2.63
N GLN A 74 4.76 2.38 -3.65
CA GLN A 74 3.87 2.56 -4.81
C GLN A 74 2.80 1.48 -4.93
N ILE A 75 2.71 0.58 -3.95
CA ILE A 75 1.63 -0.41 -3.86
C ILE A 75 0.70 -0.02 -2.71
N PHE A 76 -0.60 0.02 -2.99
CA PHE A 76 -1.61 0.56 -2.09
C PHE A 76 -2.79 -0.40 -1.90
N PHE A 77 -3.23 -0.52 -0.66
CA PHE A 77 -4.52 -1.04 -0.25
C PHE A 77 -5.50 0.13 -0.14
N VAL A 78 -6.56 0.10 -0.95
CA VAL A 78 -7.53 1.19 -1.07
C VAL A 78 -8.92 0.67 -0.70
N SER A 79 -9.53 1.29 0.32
CA SER A 79 -10.93 1.11 0.67
C SER A 79 -11.68 2.44 0.51
N ASP A 80 -12.97 2.46 0.84
CA ASP A 80 -13.75 3.70 0.87
C ASP A 80 -13.34 4.63 2.03
N GLU A 81 -12.68 4.08 3.06
CA GLU A 81 -12.32 4.80 4.29
C GLU A 81 -10.89 5.33 4.24
N GLU A 82 -9.97 4.58 3.64
CA GLU A 82 -8.55 4.89 3.69
C GLU A 82 -7.72 4.35 2.53
N VAL A 83 -6.51 4.89 2.42
CA VAL A 83 -5.48 4.37 1.53
C VAL A 83 -4.20 4.13 2.32
N ILE A 84 -3.74 2.88 2.32
CA ILE A 84 -2.56 2.45 3.06
C ILE A 84 -1.54 1.86 2.09
N LYS A 85 -0.26 2.18 2.27
CA LYS A 85 0.83 1.54 1.52
C LYS A 85 0.99 0.07 1.95
N VAL A 86 1.37 -0.83 1.04
CA VAL A 86 1.56 -2.25 1.36
C VAL A 86 2.51 -2.48 2.54
N LYS A 87 3.60 -1.71 2.63
CA LYS A 87 4.57 -1.86 3.71
C LYS A 87 3.95 -1.55 5.07
N THR A 88 3.22 -0.44 5.17
CA THR A 88 2.51 -0.05 6.40
C THR A 88 1.41 -1.04 6.75
N PHE A 89 0.68 -1.56 5.75
CA PHE A 89 -0.37 -2.56 5.94
C PHE A 89 0.20 -3.88 6.51
N PHE A 90 1.35 -4.31 5.98
CA PHE A 90 2.10 -5.46 6.48
C PHE A 90 2.67 -5.23 7.88
N GLU A 91 3.36 -4.12 8.12
CA GLU A 91 3.96 -3.78 9.41
C GLU A 91 2.92 -3.67 10.54
N ALA A 92 1.67 -3.31 10.19
CA ALA A 92 0.54 -3.30 11.12
C ALA A 92 -0.04 -4.70 11.42
N GLY A 93 0.44 -5.76 10.76
CA GLY A 93 -0.05 -7.13 10.92
C GLY A 93 -1.43 -7.38 10.28
N LEU A 94 -1.86 -6.51 9.37
CA LEU A 94 -3.16 -6.61 8.69
C LEU A 94 -3.14 -7.60 7.51
N ILE A 95 -1.96 -8.03 7.09
CA ILE A 95 -1.74 -9.08 6.09
C ILE A 95 -0.43 -9.82 6.38
N SER A 96 -0.39 -11.12 6.08
CA SER A 96 0.81 -11.95 6.18
C SER A 96 1.65 -11.95 4.90
N LEU A 97 2.92 -12.39 5.00
CA LEU A 97 3.80 -12.60 3.84
C LEU A 97 3.22 -13.64 2.86
N GLU A 98 2.64 -14.72 3.39
CA GLU A 98 2.01 -15.75 2.57
C GLU A 98 0.81 -15.21 1.79
N GLU A 99 -0.04 -14.41 2.43
CA GLU A 99 -1.17 -13.77 1.74
C GLU A 99 -0.69 -12.79 0.66
N LEU A 100 0.32 -11.95 0.94
CA LEU A 100 0.90 -11.06 -0.06
C LEU A 100 1.48 -11.81 -1.26
N TYR A 101 2.14 -12.94 -1.02
CA TYR A 101 2.64 -13.82 -2.07
C TYR A 101 1.50 -14.44 -2.88
N ASN A 102 0.47 -14.97 -2.22
CA ASN A 102 -0.70 -15.56 -2.87
C ASN A 102 -1.50 -14.55 -3.71
N LEU A 103 -1.43 -13.25 -3.36
CA LEU A 103 -2.01 -12.15 -4.14
C LEU A 103 -1.10 -11.69 -5.30
N ASN A 104 0.06 -12.32 -5.51
CA ASN A 104 1.09 -11.93 -6.50
C ASN A 104 1.55 -10.47 -6.33
N ILE A 105 1.71 -10.03 -5.07
CA ILE A 105 2.20 -8.68 -4.74
C ILE A 105 3.70 -8.68 -4.47
N ILE A 106 4.20 -9.76 -3.86
CA ILE A 106 5.62 -10.00 -3.55
C ILE A 106 6.06 -11.33 -4.14
N ASP A 107 7.37 -11.45 -4.36
CA ASP A 107 8.03 -12.69 -4.74
C ASP A 107 8.69 -13.33 -3.50
N ARG A 108 9.11 -14.59 -3.65
CA ARG A 108 9.84 -15.31 -2.61
C ARG A 108 10.99 -16.15 -3.17
N MET A 109 12.00 -16.39 -2.36
CA MET A 109 13.12 -17.27 -2.67
C MET A 109 13.28 -18.29 -1.54
N GLU A 110 13.47 -19.57 -1.89
CA GLU A 110 13.79 -20.62 -0.91
C GLU A 110 15.14 -20.33 -0.25
N LYS A 111 15.19 -20.47 1.07
CA LYS A 111 16.43 -20.39 1.83
C LYS A 111 17.29 -21.61 1.53
N VAL A 112 18.53 -21.39 1.10
CA VAL A 112 19.52 -22.46 0.96
C VAL A 112 19.94 -22.89 2.37
N LYS A 113 19.65 -24.14 2.73
CA LYS A 113 20.05 -24.76 4.00
C LYS A 113 21.54 -25.10 4.03
#